data_AF-A0A6V8NGT5-F1
#
_entry.id   AF-A0A6V8NGT5-F1
#
_cell.length_a   1.000
_cell.length_b   1.000
_cell.length_c   1.000
_cell.angle_alpha   90.00
_cell.angle_beta   90.00
_cell.angle_gamma   90.00
#
_symmetry.space_group_name_H-M   'P 1'
#
loop_
_entity.id
_entity.type
_entity.pdbx_description
1 polymer ?
#
loop_
_entity_poly.entity_id
_entity_poly.type
_entity_poly.pdbx_seq_one_letter_code
_entity_poly.pdbx_strand_id
1 'polypeptide(L)' 'MSYDPVKITVEEIKEVLPKLSRHQIIELDQRIHDYLETSLLTKASETAFSEWEDPEEDIYNADVY' A
#
# COMPACT_ATOMS: atom_id res chain seq x y z
N MET A 1 5.02 -6.07 -16.55
CA MET A 1 6.25 -6.36 -15.80
C MET A 1 5.90 -7.44 -14.80
N SER A 2 6.49 -8.64 -14.94
CA SER A 2 6.30 -9.72 -13.97
C SER A 2 7.03 -9.32 -12.70
N TYR A 3 6.29 -8.91 -11.66
CA TYR A 3 6.85 -8.78 -10.32
C TYR A 3 7.01 -10.19 -9.80
N ASP A 4 8.21 -10.77 -9.94
CA ASP A 4 8.57 -11.95 -9.18
C ASP A 4 8.66 -11.53 -7.70
N PRO A 5 7.78 -12.03 -6.81
CA PRO A 5 7.91 -11.75 -5.40
C PRO A 5 9.16 -12.47 -4.93
N VAL A 6 10.26 -11.72 -4.84
CA VAL A 6 11.47 -12.19 -4.16
C VAL A 6 11.03 -12.55 -2.74
N LYS A 7 11.02 -13.85 -2.41
CA LYS A 7 10.79 -14.35 -1.06
C LYS A 7 12.00 -13.99 -0.20
N ILE A 8 12.07 -12.74 0.20
CA ILE A 8 13.00 -12.26 1.22
C ILE A 8 12.26 -12.29 2.56
N THR A 9 12.89 -12.93 3.55
CA THR A 9 12.42 -12.96 4.93
C THR A 9 12.90 -11.74 5.69
N VAL A 10 12.22 -11.41 6.80
CA VAL A 10 12.61 -10.29 7.67
C VAL A 10 14.00 -10.52 8.27
N GLU A 11 14.34 -11.77 8.58
CA GLU A 11 15.64 -12.18 9.11
C GLU A 11 16.77 -11.90 8.11
N GLU A 12 16.58 -12.22 6.83
CA GLU A 12 17.55 -11.91 5.78
C GLU A 12 17.75 -10.39 5.63
N ILE A 13 16.67 -9.60 5.73
CA ILE A 13 16.78 -8.13 5.71
C ILE A 13 17.62 -7.64 6.90
N LYS A 14 17.38 -8.17 8.11
CA LYS A 14 18.14 -7.80 9.32
C LYS A 14 19.62 -8.13 9.21
N GLU A 15 19.99 -9.20 8.49
CA GLU A 15 21.40 -9.56 8.26
C GLU A 15 22.08 -8.70 7.19
N VAL A 16 21.31 -8.20 6.22
CA VAL A 16 21.82 -7.37 5.12
C VAL A 16 21.90 -5.89 5.53
N LEU A 17 20.95 -5.39 6.32
CA LEU A 17 20.85 -3.99 6.72
C LEU A 17 22.19 -3.42 7.27
N PRO A 18 22.92 -4.11 8.17
CA PRO A 18 24.17 -3.60 8.73
C PRO A 18 25.32 -3.55 7.73
N LYS A 19 25.22 -4.28 6.61
CA LYS A 19 26.23 -4.33 5.55
C LYS A 19 26.06 -3.20 4.52
N LEU A 20 24.93 -2.50 4.56
CA LEU A 20 24.64 -1.38 3.67
C LEU A 20 25.37 -0.12 4.14
N SER A 21 25.74 0.72 3.17
CA SER A 21 26.22 2.07 3.50
C SER A 21 25.09 2.92 4.07
N ARG A 22 25.44 3.95 4.85
CA ARG A 22 24.48 4.90 5.40
C ARG A 22 23.55 5.49 4.33
N HIS A 23 24.08 5.79 3.14
CA HIS A 23 23.28 6.34 2.04
C HIS A 23 22.23 5.34 1.55
N GLN A 24 22.62 4.07 1.36
CA GLN A 24 21.70 3.00 0.94
C GLN A 24 20.62 2.72 1.98
N ILE A 25 20.95 2.82 3.27
CA ILE A 25 19.96 2.66 4.35
C ILE A 25 18.91 3.79 4.27
N ILE A 26 19.34 5.04 4.06
CA ILE A 26 18.43 6.17 3.93
C ILE A 26 17.54 6.05 2.69
N GLU A 27 18.11 5.63 1.55
CA GLU A 27 17.33 5.41 0.32
C GLU A 27 16.31 4.28 0.49
N LEU A 28 16.69 3.19 1.15
CA LEU A 28 15.80 2.07 1.44
C LEU A 28 14.65 2.50 2.36
N ASP A 29 14.96 3.28 3.39
CA ASP A 29 13.97 3.84 4.31
C ASP A 29 12.94 4.72 3.59
N GLN A 30 13.39 5.62 2.70
CA GLN A 30 12.50 6.45 1.89
C GLN A 30 11.56 5.62 1.03
N ARG A 31 12.08 4.63 0.31
CA ARG A 31 11.26 3.74 -0.54
C ARG A 31 10.21 2.97 0.25
N ILE A 32 10.55 2.52 1.46
CA ILE A 32 9.61 1.80 2.33
C ILE A 32 8.47 2.75 2.75
N HIS A 33 8.79 3.98 3.15
CA HIS A 33 7.78 4.96 3.52
C HIS A 33 6.86 5.32 2.34
N ASP A 34 7.42 5.58 1.16
CA ASP A 34 6.64 5.90 -0.05
C ASP A 34 5.66 4.78 -0.40
N TYR A 35 6.10 3.51 -0.30
CA TYR A 35 5.24 2.36 -0.56
C TYR A 35 4.10 2.25 0.47
N LEU A 36 4.41 2.42 1.76
CA LEU A 36 3.42 2.36 2.83
C LEU A 36 2.40 3.50 2.72
N GLU A 37 2.85 4.72 2.44
CA GLU A 37 1.97 5.88 2.22
C GLU A 37 1.02 5.64 1.04
N THR A 38 1.56 5.16 -0.09
CA THR A 38 0.76 4.83 -1.27
C THR A 38 -0.28 3.75 -0.96
N SER A 39 0.11 2.69 -0.23
CA SER A 39 -0.78 1.61 0.16
C SER A 39 -1.91 2.09 1.09
N LEU A 40 -1.57 2.95 2.06
CA LEU A 40 -2.55 3.57 2.95
C LEU A 40 -3.54 4.46 2.21
N LEU A 41 -3.05 5.32 1.31
CA LEU A 41 -3.89 6.20 0.50
C LEU A 41 -4.82 5.39 -0.42
N THR A 42 -4.31 4.32 -1.02
CA THR A 42 -5.08 3.43 -1.88
C THR A 42 -6.22 2.77 -1.09
N LYS A 43 -5.91 2.21 0.07
CA LYS A 43 -6.92 1.56 0.93
C LYS A 43 -7.98 2.56 1.45
N ALA A 44 -7.56 3.77 1.82
CA ALA A 44 -8.49 4.82 2.22
C ALA A 44 -9.43 5.21 1.07
N SER A 45 -8.90 5.29 -0.16
CA SER A 45 -9.69 5.55 -1.36
C SER A 45 -10.67 4.43 -1.64
N GLU A 46 -10.23 3.16 -1.62
CA GLU A 46 -11.11 1.99 -1.78
C GLU A 46 -12.26 1.98 -0.77
N THR A 47 -11.96 2.34 0.48
CA THR A 47 -12.98 2.42 1.54
C THR A 47 -13.99 3.53 1.24
N ALA A 48 -13.51 4.74 0.90
CA ALA A 48 -14.38 5.86 0.56
C ALA A 48 -15.25 5.59 -0.68
N PHE A 49 -14.72 4.91 -1.70
CA PHE A 49 -15.50 4.49 -2.87
C PHE A 49 -16.54 3.43 -2.49
N SER A 50 -16.18 2.46 -1.66
CA SER A 50 -17.13 1.43 -1.19
C SER A 50 -18.27 2.02 -0.35
N GLU A 51 -18.00 3.04 0.46
CA GLU A 51 -19.03 3.75 1.23
C GLU A 51 -19.93 4.59 0.32
N TRP A 52 -19.37 5.21 -0.71
CA TRP A 52 -20.17 5.97 -1.68
C TRP A 52 -21.06 5.07 -2.56
N GLU A 53 -20.62 3.85 -2.85
CA GLU A 53 -21.41 2.83 -3.57
C GLU A 53 -22.43 2.10 -2.67
N ASP A 54 -22.61 2.50 -1.41
CA ASP A 54 -23.58 1.86 -0.51
C ASP A 54 -25.01 2.03 -1.06
N PRO A 55 -25.70 0.92 -1.42
CA PRO A 55 -27.06 0.97 -1.93
C PRO A 55 -28.08 1.55 -0.94
N GLU A 56 -27.81 1.51 0.37
CA GLU A 56 -28.67 2.13 1.39
C GLU A 56 -28.57 3.66 1.40
N GLU A 57 -27.43 4.22 0.96
CA GLU A 57 -27.21 5.66 0.83
C GLU A 57 -27.38 6.17 -0.62
N ASP A 58 -27.73 5.29 -1.56
CA ASP A 58 -27.96 5.61 -2.97
C ASP A 58 -29.32 6.31 -3.18
N ILE A 59 -29.33 7.61 -2.87
CA ILE A 59 -30.46 8.52 -3.10
C ILE A 59 -30.82 8.73 -4.58
N TYR A 60 -30.03 8.19 -5.52
CA TYR A 60 -30.27 8.30 -6.97
C TYR A 60 -30.89 7.02 -7.56
N ASN A 61 -30.68 5.84 -6.98
CA ASN A 61 -31.37 4.60 -7.34
C ASN A 61 -32.67 4.34 -6.57
N ALA A 62 -33.10 5.26 -5.71
CA ALA A 62 -34.29 5.10 -4.86
C ALA A 62 -35.64 5.02 -5.62
N ASP A 63 -35.67 5.11 -6.95
CA ASP A 63 -36.88 4.86 -7.75
C ASP A 63 -36.54 4.43 -9.19
N VAL A 64 -36.46 3.11 -9.43
CA VAL A 64 -36.80 2.54 -10.74
C VAL A 64 -37.60 1.23 -10.54
N TYR A 65 -38.92 1.42 -10.35
CA TYR A 65 -40.07 0.48 -10.32
C TYR A 65 -40.53 -0.12 -8.99
#